data_AF-A0A9K3LRT0-F1
#
_entry.id   AF-A0A9K3LRT0-F1
#
_cell.length_a   1.000
_cell.length_b   1.000
_cell.length_c   1.000
_cell.angle_alpha   90.00
_cell.angle_beta   90.00
_cell.angle_gamma   90.00
#
_symmetry.space_group_name_H-M   'P 1'
#
loop_
_entity.id
_entity.type
_entity.pdbx_description
1 polymer ?
#
loop_
_entity_poly.entity_id
_entity_poly.type
_entity_poly.pdbx_seq_one_letter_code
_entity_poly.pdbx_strand_id
1 'polypeptide(L)'
;MTTSTATTISTSNEDSDSGHPSLNNRVVSLLHWWQHHQESSKPIRLVDLRPSSEQRKRTLSIPTPDSIVVSLPIEFLKARSFELPARHIEFDIVLRIEDILQSEEVLLGVRPGTRKRPANPWKISNILLDSEEDLWKPAAKLGLIATQQNPTFPFPRLWQPDPMVERILLPLLIQNHKTQHSVEKHQIQHTNQKSGLHILDLASGSGRDVAFLAEELVTAGISDSRVVGIDHRYNEKETIIVRDFWNRRGIKDQTDSLKLDLSNLQNLDKLVKWRDVKALFCVRFWKPELVKSIATTLVLPSGTVFGLSHFCKPYRGAPWDFEHPSEKTILERDELSELFSGAWNILHNEIAMDSDHGRTMIHFVAQKMT
;
A
#
# COMPACT_ATOMS: atom_id res chain seq x y z
N MET A 1 22.87 -47.73 15.36
CA MET A 1 22.89 -47.26 13.96
C MET A 1 21.65 -47.82 13.27
N THR A 2 20.61 -47.01 13.16
CA THR A 2 19.32 -47.38 12.58
C THR A 2 18.96 -46.30 11.58
N THR A 3 19.14 -46.63 10.31
CA THR A 3 18.84 -45.77 9.15
C THR A 3 17.33 -45.75 8.93
N SER A 4 16.73 -44.58 9.14
CA SER A 4 15.33 -44.29 8.81
C SER A 4 15.23 -43.89 7.34
N THR A 5 14.59 -44.73 6.53
CA THR A 5 14.27 -44.47 5.12
C THR A 5 13.11 -43.46 5.04
N ALA A 6 13.38 -42.28 4.48
CA ALA A 6 12.35 -41.33 4.08
C ALA A 6 11.60 -41.87 2.85
N THR A 7 10.28 -42.01 2.98
CA THR A 7 9.41 -42.44 1.88
C THR A 7 9.06 -41.21 1.03
N THR A 8 9.75 -41.06 -0.09
CA THR A 8 9.37 -40.14 -1.17
C THR A 8 8.10 -40.69 -1.83
N ILE A 9 6.95 -40.06 -1.60
CA ILE A 9 5.74 -40.33 -2.38
C ILE A 9 5.91 -39.62 -3.72
N SER A 10 6.41 -40.36 -4.71
CA SER A 10 6.39 -39.95 -6.12
C SER A 10 4.98 -40.20 -6.67
N THR A 11 4.14 -39.18 -6.70
CA THR A 11 2.96 -39.19 -7.59
C THR A 11 3.43 -38.85 -8.99
N SER A 12 3.68 -39.88 -9.80
CA SER A 12 3.86 -39.78 -11.24
C SER A 12 2.51 -39.41 -11.87
N ASN A 13 2.27 -38.12 -12.08
CA ASN A 13 1.34 -37.62 -13.08
C ASN A 13 2.17 -37.16 -14.29
N GLU A 14 2.60 -38.13 -15.09
CA GLU A 14 2.93 -37.90 -16.49
C GLU A 14 1.59 -37.73 -17.23
N ASP A 15 1.12 -36.48 -17.33
CA ASP A 15 0.27 -35.98 -18.41
C ASP A 15 -0.19 -34.54 -18.12
N SER A 16 0.66 -33.56 -18.45
CA SER A 16 0.22 -32.31 -19.08
C SER A 16 1.42 -31.48 -19.54
N ASP A 17 1.72 -31.58 -20.83
CA ASP A 17 2.61 -30.73 -21.62
C ASP A 17 2.03 -29.30 -21.81
N SER A 18 1.44 -28.75 -20.76
CA SER A 18 1.08 -27.33 -20.68
C SER A 18 2.11 -26.70 -19.76
N GLY A 19 3.09 -25.97 -20.30
CA GLY A 19 4.12 -25.21 -19.56
C GLY A 19 3.53 -24.11 -18.65
N HIS A 20 2.67 -24.52 -17.72
CA HIS A 20 1.93 -23.71 -16.78
C HIS A 20 2.63 -23.82 -15.43
N PRO A 21 3.21 -22.72 -14.91
CA PRO A 21 3.83 -22.75 -13.61
C PRO A 21 2.71 -22.87 -12.57
N SER A 22 2.49 -24.10 -12.11
CA SER A 22 1.65 -24.39 -10.95
C SER A 22 2.39 -23.96 -9.68
N LEU A 23 1.62 -23.49 -8.70
CA LEU A 23 2.08 -23.28 -7.33
C LEU A 23 2.60 -24.57 -6.71
N ASN A 24 2.07 -25.74 -7.10
CA ASN A 24 2.52 -27.02 -6.57
C ASN A 24 4.02 -27.29 -6.82
N ASN A 25 4.56 -26.76 -7.92
CA ASN A 25 5.97 -26.89 -8.28
C ASN A 25 6.90 -25.94 -7.48
N ARG A 26 6.34 -25.15 -6.56
CA ARG A 26 7.06 -24.16 -5.72
C ARG A 26 7.07 -24.55 -4.25
N VAL A 27 6.55 -25.73 -3.92
CA VAL A 27 6.55 -26.26 -2.55
C VAL A 27 7.99 -26.62 -2.14
N VAL A 28 8.44 -26.10 -1.01
CA VAL A 28 9.76 -26.36 -0.44
C VAL A 28 9.65 -26.69 1.05
N SER A 29 10.64 -27.42 1.58
CA SER A 29 10.75 -27.63 3.03
C SER A 29 11.21 -26.35 3.73
N LEU A 30 10.84 -26.17 5.01
CA LEU A 30 11.28 -25.00 5.77
C LEU A 30 12.80 -24.88 5.84
N LEU A 31 13.51 -26.00 6.00
CA LEU A 31 14.97 -25.99 6.12
C LEU A 31 15.64 -25.46 4.84
N HIS A 32 15.17 -25.91 3.67
CA HIS A 32 15.69 -25.43 2.39
C HIS A 32 15.37 -23.94 2.18
N TRP A 33 14.13 -23.55 2.46
CA TRP A 33 13.70 -22.16 2.38
C TRP A 33 14.53 -21.24 3.28
N TRP A 34 14.75 -21.66 4.53
CA TRP A 34 15.50 -20.89 5.52
C TRP A 34 16.98 -20.75 5.12
N GLN A 35 17.61 -21.84 4.69
CA GLN A 35 18.99 -21.81 4.21
C GLN A 35 19.16 -20.86 3.02
N HIS A 36 18.26 -20.94 2.04
CA HIS A 36 18.29 -20.06 0.87
C HIS A 36 18.26 -18.58 1.25
N HIS A 37 17.40 -18.21 2.21
CA HIS A 37 17.29 -16.82 2.67
C HIS A 37 18.48 -16.36 3.50
N GLN A 38 19.09 -17.24 4.30
CA GLN A 38 20.34 -16.94 4.99
C GLN A 38 21.50 -16.65 4.03
N GLU A 39 21.54 -17.33 2.88
CA GLU A 39 22.57 -17.13 1.86
C GLU A 39 22.32 -15.87 1.00
N SER A 40 21.06 -15.57 0.69
CA SER A 40 20.73 -14.49 -0.27
C SER A 40 20.84 -13.07 0.29
N SER A 41 20.85 -12.90 1.62
CA SER A 41 20.75 -11.60 2.31
C SER A 41 19.54 -10.74 1.90
N LYS A 42 18.55 -11.31 1.18
CA LYS A 42 17.34 -10.58 0.78
C LYS A 42 16.33 -10.56 1.93
N PRO A 43 15.60 -9.45 2.12
CA PRO A 43 14.48 -9.40 3.06
C PRO A 43 13.42 -10.44 2.71
N ILE A 44 12.95 -11.20 3.71
CA ILE A 44 11.84 -12.15 3.52
C ILE A 44 10.53 -11.40 3.53
N ARG A 45 9.71 -11.63 2.50
CA ARG A 45 8.32 -11.17 2.44
C ARG A 45 7.44 -12.41 2.44
N LEU A 46 6.76 -12.68 3.55
CA LEU A 46 5.95 -13.88 3.72
C LEU A 46 4.49 -13.51 3.94
N VAL A 47 3.59 -14.05 3.11
CA VAL A 47 2.15 -13.99 3.34
C VAL A 47 1.70 -15.29 4.00
N ASP A 48 1.19 -15.20 5.21
CA ASP A 48 0.51 -16.31 5.85
C ASP A 48 -0.93 -16.35 5.33
N LEU A 49 -1.23 -17.36 4.50
CA LEU A 49 -2.56 -17.59 3.92
C LEU A 49 -3.35 -18.64 4.70
N ARG A 50 -2.82 -19.22 5.79
CA ARG A 50 -3.56 -20.22 6.56
C ARG A 50 -4.88 -19.64 7.10
N PRO A 51 -5.90 -20.47 7.40
CA PRO A 51 -7.15 -19.98 7.95
C PRO A 51 -6.96 -19.14 9.22
N SER A 52 -7.86 -18.20 9.48
CA SER A 52 -7.79 -17.32 10.67
C SER A 52 -7.66 -18.11 11.99
N SER A 53 -8.27 -19.30 12.07
CA SER A 53 -8.17 -20.19 13.22
C SER A 53 -6.77 -20.71 13.49
N GLU A 54 -5.97 -20.94 12.45
CA GLU A 54 -4.60 -21.46 12.54
C GLU A 54 -3.59 -20.35 12.80
N GLN A 55 -3.78 -19.19 12.16
CA GLN A 55 -2.93 -18.01 12.36
C GLN A 55 -2.94 -17.54 13.84
N ARG A 56 -4.09 -17.66 14.52
CA ARG A 56 -4.21 -17.32 15.95
C ARG A 56 -3.40 -18.24 16.89
N LYS A 57 -3.08 -19.46 16.46
CA LYS A 57 -2.36 -20.42 17.30
C LYS A 57 -0.86 -20.13 17.33
N ARG A 58 -0.31 -19.76 16.18
CA ARG A 58 1.13 -19.54 15.98
C ARG A 58 1.38 -18.86 14.64
N THR A 59 2.47 -18.11 14.54
CA THR A 59 2.95 -17.52 13.28
C THR A 59 4.46 -17.73 13.16
N LEU A 60 4.98 -17.62 11.94
CA LEU A 60 6.43 -17.53 11.75
C LEU A 60 6.92 -16.15 12.19
N SER A 61 8.03 -16.12 12.92
CA SER A 61 8.75 -14.93 13.36
C SER A 61 10.16 -15.00 12.82
N ILE A 62 10.46 -14.13 11.86
CA ILE A 62 11.74 -14.13 11.16
C ILE A 62 12.67 -13.12 11.84
N PRO A 63 13.80 -13.54 12.44
CA PRO A 63 14.66 -12.67 13.26
C PRO A 63 15.63 -11.84 12.40
N THR A 64 15.10 -11.13 11.40
CA THR A 64 15.88 -10.24 10.54
C THR A 64 15.15 -8.89 10.41
N PRO A 65 15.83 -7.74 10.56
CA PRO A 65 15.18 -6.42 10.67
C PRO A 65 14.18 -6.08 9.55
N ASP A 66 14.48 -6.52 8.33
CA ASP A 66 13.68 -6.14 7.14
C ASP A 66 12.65 -7.21 6.72
N SER A 67 12.59 -8.34 7.43
CA SER A 67 11.65 -9.40 7.08
C SER A 67 10.27 -9.14 7.65
N ILE A 68 9.27 -9.37 6.80
CA ILE A 68 7.88 -9.04 7.04
C ILE A 68 7.05 -10.30 6.87
N VAL A 69 6.30 -10.64 7.91
CA VAL A 69 5.26 -11.67 7.86
C VAL A 69 3.91 -10.98 8.00
N VAL A 70 3.03 -11.15 7.01
CA VAL A 70 1.67 -10.58 7.03
C VAL A 70 0.62 -11.68 7.02
N SER A 71 -0.31 -11.59 7.95
CA SER A 71 -1.48 -12.45 8.04
C SER A 71 -2.60 -12.02 7.08
N LEU A 72 -2.86 -12.86 6.09
CA LEU A 72 -3.92 -12.68 5.10
C LEU A 72 -4.68 -14.01 4.91
N PRO A 73 -5.59 -14.37 5.82
CA PRO A 73 -6.28 -15.65 5.76
C PRO A 73 -6.90 -15.94 4.39
N ILE A 74 -6.79 -17.20 3.93
CA ILE A 74 -7.22 -17.63 2.60
C ILE A 74 -8.68 -17.25 2.30
N GLU A 75 -9.56 -17.32 3.30
CA GLU A 75 -10.97 -16.96 3.18
C GLU A 75 -11.19 -15.48 2.79
N PHE A 76 -10.21 -14.62 3.03
CA PHE A 76 -10.26 -13.20 2.67
C PHE A 76 -9.32 -12.81 1.52
N LEU A 77 -8.53 -13.75 0.97
CA LEU A 77 -7.47 -13.46 0.00
C LEU A 77 -7.96 -12.62 -1.19
N LYS A 78 -9.11 -13.00 -1.76
CA LYS A 78 -9.71 -12.27 -2.90
C LYS A 78 -10.15 -10.86 -2.49
N ALA A 79 -10.87 -10.75 -1.38
CA ALA A 79 -11.43 -9.48 -0.89
C ALA A 79 -10.36 -8.49 -0.41
N ARG A 80 -9.24 -9.00 0.09
CA ARG A 80 -8.10 -8.24 0.63
C ARG A 80 -6.88 -8.27 -0.28
N SER A 81 -7.07 -8.60 -1.56
CA SER A 81 -5.97 -8.73 -2.53
C SER A 81 -5.20 -7.42 -2.78
N PHE A 82 -5.79 -6.27 -2.45
CA PHE A 82 -5.10 -4.98 -2.47
C PHE A 82 -4.04 -4.82 -1.36
N GLU A 83 -4.07 -5.68 -0.33
CA GLU A 83 -3.06 -5.72 0.73
C GLU A 83 -1.81 -6.55 0.35
N LEU A 84 -1.86 -7.28 -0.76
CA LEU A 84 -0.72 -8.02 -1.31
C LEU A 84 0.36 -7.06 -1.85
N PRO A 85 1.62 -7.53 -1.98
CA PRO A 85 2.66 -6.78 -2.68
C PRO A 85 2.23 -6.35 -4.09
N ALA A 86 2.91 -5.32 -4.61
CA ALA A 86 2.81 -5.00 -6.02
C ALA A 86 3.19 -6.23 -6.88
N ARG A 87 2.61 -6.35 -8.08
CA ARG A 87 2.74 -7.56 -8.92
C ARG A 87 4.18 -7.88 -9.30
N HIS A 88 5.04 -6.86 -9.41
CA HIS A 88 6.44 -7.02 -9.76
C HIS A 88 7.31 -7.44 -8.56
N ILE A 89 6.80 -7.30 -7.32
CA ILE A 89 7.46 -7.68 -6.07
C ILE A 89 7.24 -9.16 -5.82
N GLU A 90 8.35 -9.83 -5.54
CA GLU A 90 8.40 -11.24 -5.22
C GLU A 90 8.19 -11.48 -3.72
N PHE A 91 7.46 -12.55 -3.37
CA PHE A 91 7.17 -12.94 -1.98
C PHE A 91 6.92 -14.46 -1.85
N ASP A 92 6.98 -14.95 -0.63
CA ASP A 92 6.70 -16.35 -0.25
C ASP A 92 5.32 -16.46 0.40
N ILE A 93 4.75 -17.67 0.43
CA ILE A 93 3.45 -17.92 1.08
C ILE A 93 3.47 -19.17 1.97
N VAL A 94 2.67 -19.13 3.04
CA VAL A 94 2.34 -20.31 3.87
C VAL A 94 0.87 -20.67 3.68
N LEU A 95 0.54 -21.92 3.38
CA LEU A 95 -0.85 -22.38 3.24
C LEU A 95 -0.98 -23.89 3.44
N ARG A 96 -2.22 -24.38 3.60
CA ARG A 96 -2.50 -25.81 3.64
C ARG A 96 -2.56 -26.38 2.22
N ILE A 97 -2.21 -27.65 2.04
CA ILE A 97 -2.13 -28.28 0.71
C ILE A 97 -3.46 -28.19 -0.06
N GLU A 98 -4.59 -28.30 0.65
CA GLU A 98 -5.93 -28.17 0.08
C GLU A 98 -6.27 -26.76 -0.46
N ASP A 99 -5.55 -25.73 -0.01
CA ASP A 99 -5.79 -24.33 -0.38
C ASP A 99 -4.95 -23.89 -1.62
N ILE A 100 -4.11 -24.78 -2.18
CA ILE A 100 -3.25 -24.46 -3.34
C ILE A 100 -4.10 -24.01 -4.53
N LEU A 101 -5.15 -24.77 -4.88
CA LEU A 101 -5.97 -24.49 -6.05
C LEU A 101 -6.72 -23.15 -5.93
N GLN A 102 -7.27 -22.87 -4.75
CA GLN A 102 -7.92 -21.58 -4.47
C GLN A 102 -6.91 -20.42 -4.56
N SER A 103 -5.69 -20.63 -4.05
CA SER A 103 -4.61 -19.64 -4.12
C SER A 103 -4.16 -19.41 -5.56
N GLU A 104 -4.07 -20.44 -6.40
CA GLU A 104 -3.75 -20.33 -7.83
C GLU A 104 -4.79 -19.50 -8.58
N GLU A 105 -6.08 -19.72 -8.32
CA GLU A 105 -7.16 -18.97 -8.97
C GLU A 105 -7.04 -17.47 -8.67
N VAL A 106 -6.75 -17.10 -7.43
CA VAL A 106 -6.65 -15.69 -7.05
C VAL A 106 -5.30 -15.09 -7.45
N LEU A 107 -4.20 -15.78 -7.14
CA LEU A 107 -2.86 -15.20 -7.23
C LEU A 107 -2.28 -15.23 -8.64
N LEU A 108 -2.54 -16.32 -9.36
CA LEU A 108 -2.07 -16.53 -10.73
C LEU A 108 -3.18 -16.27 -11.76
N GLY A 109 -4.44 -16.12 -11.30
CA GLY A 109 -5.61 -15.95 -12.16
C GLY A 109 -5.90 -17.15 -13.05
N VAL A 110 -5.47 -18.34 -12.61
CA VAL A 110 -5.72 -19.60 -13.31
C VAL A 110 -7.17 -20.00 -13.07
N ARG A 111 -8.04 -19.86 -14.07
CA ARG A 111 -9.39 -20.45 -13.99
C ARG A 111 -9.38 -21.84 -14.61
N PRO A 112 -9.99 -22.84 -13.95
CA PRO A 112 -10.19 -24.16 -14.55
C PRO A 112 -10.82 -24.05 -15.94
N GLY A 113 -10.19 -24.65 -16.95
CA GLY A 113 -10.70 -24.68 -18.33
C GLY A 113 -10.38 -23.46 -19.20
N THR A 114 -9.74 -22.40 -18.69
CA THR A 114 -9.31 -21.26 -19.52
C THR A 114 -7.81 -21.28 -19.79
N ARG A 115 -7.40 -21.29 -21.06
CA ARG A 115 -5.98 -21.20 -21.48
C ARG A 115 -5.39 -19.78 -21.40
N LYS A 116 -6.22 -18.76 -21.17
CA LYS A 116 -5.74 -17.37 -21.09
C LYS A 116 -5.30 -17.05 -19.68
N ARG A 117 -3.99 -16.86 -19.48
CA ARG A 117 -3.47 -16.28 -18.24
C ARG A 117 -3.84 -14.79 -18.16
N PRO A 118 -3.99 -14.23 -16.95
CA PRO A 118 -3.95 -12.79 -16.77
C PRO A 118 -2.61 -12.25 -17.27
N ALA A 119 -2.63 -11.03 -17.79
CA ALA A 119 -1.43 -10.36 -18.27
C ALA A 119 -0.38 -10.10 -17.16
N ASN A 120 -0.74 -10.22 -15.87
CA ASN A 120 0.18 -9.91 -14.77
C ASN A 120 -0.16 -10.65 -13.45
N PRO A 121 0.27 -11.93 -13.28
CA PRO A 121 0.11 -12.67 -12.02
C PRO A 121 1.02 -12.12 -10.90
N TRP A 122 0.74 -12.43 -9.64
CA TRP A 122 1.70 -12.15 -8.55
C TRP A 122 2.93 -13.07 -8.64
N LYS A 123 4.11 -12.54 -8.27
CA LYS A 123 5.36 -13.31 -8.23
C LYS A 123 5.53 -14.00 -6.88
N ILE A 124 5.21 -15.29 -6.85
CA ILE A 124 5.43 -16.14 -5.68
C ILE A 124 6.72 -16.94 -5.87
N SER A 125 7.68 -16.89 -4.96
CA SER A 125 8.90 -17.72 -5.05
C SER A 125 8.67 -19.11 -4.51
N ASN A 126 8.34 -19.20 -3.22
CA ASN A 126 8.26 -20.45 -2.50
C ASN A 126 6.92 -20.59 -1.76
N ILE A 127 6.55 -21.85 -1.54
CA ILE A 127 5.39 -22.24 -0.74
C ILE A 127 5.85 -23.13 0.40
N LEU A 128 5.50 -22.73 1.61
CA LEU A 128 5.63 -23.55 2.81
C LEU A 128 4.27 -24.16 3.12
N LEU A 129 4.22 -25.49 3.23
CA LEU A 129 2.98 -26.18 3.59
C LEU A 129 2.75 -26.12 5.10
N ASP A 130 1.51 -25.83 5.50
CA ASP A 130 1.06 -25.86 6.89
C ASP A 130 0.98 -27.31 7.41
N SER A 131 2.12 -27.88 7.78
CA SER A 131 2.22 -29.22 8.35
C SER A 131 3.09 -29.23 9.61
N GLU A 132 2.77 -30.13 10.57
CA GLU A 132 3.58 -30.25 11.77
C GLU A 132 5.01 -30.72 11.47
N GLU A 133 5.17 -31.70 10.58
CA GLU A 133 6.46 -32.32 10.32
C GLU A 133 7.37 -31.43 9.45
N ASP A 134 6.81 -30.74 8.45
CA ASP A 134 7.63 -30.02 7.44
C ASP A 134 7.82 -28.54 7.77
N LEU A 135 6.88 -27.94 8.51
CA LEU A 135 6.93 -26.52 8.87
C LEU A 135 7.15 -26.32 10.37
N TRP A 136 6.24 -26.77 11.22
CA TRP A 136 6.20 -26.29 12.60
C TRP A 136 7.26 -26.91 13.52
N LYS A 137 7.52 -28.23 13.46
CA LYS A 137 8.63 -28.82 14.22
C LYS A 137 9.99 -28.26 13.81
N PRO A 138 10.32 -28.11 12.50
CA PRO A 138 11.55 -27.43 12.09
C PRO A 138 11.58 -25.95 12.54
N ALA A 139 10.48 -25.21 12.42
CA ALA A 139 10.41 -23.81 12.86
C ALA A 139 10.67 -23.68 14.36
N ALA A 140 10.13 -24.58 15.18
CA ALA A 140 10.37 -24.62 16.62
C ALA A 140 11.85 -24.83 16.94
N LYS A 141 12.50 -25.78 16.24
CA LYS A 141 13.95 -26.06 16.40
C LYS A 141 14.82 -24.88 16.01
N LEU A 142 14.39 -24.10 15.01
CA LEU A 142 15.07 -22.90 14.53
C LEU A 142 14.73 -21.65 15.35
N GLY A 143 13.81 -21.73 16.32
CA GLY A 143 13.35 -20.56 17.07
C GLY A 143 12.53 -19.56 16.24
N LEU A 144 11.91 -20.01 15.14
CA LEU A 144 11.14 -19.18 14.20
C LEU A 144 9.65 -19.09 14.54
N ILE A 145 9.20 -19.59 15.70
CA ILE A 145 7.79 -19.54 16.09
C ILE A 145 7.55 -18.37 17.01
N ALA A 146 6.64 -17.48 16.61
CA ALA A 146 6.00 -16.55 17.52
C ALA A 146 4.76 -17.20 18.13
N THR A 147 4.70 -17.23 19.47
CA THR A 147 3.49 -17.53 20.23
C THR A 147 2.86 -16.20 20.61
N GLN A 148 1.71 -15.88 20.02
CA GLN A 148 0.97 -14.63 20.25
C GLN A 148 1.83 -13.35 20.10
N GLN A 149 2.08 -12.92 18.86
CA GLN A 149 2.47 -11.53 18.66
C GLN A 149 1.25 -10.64 18.95
N ASN A 150 1.37 -9.74 19.92
CA ASN A 150 0.70 -8.46 19.80
C ASN A 150 1.52 -7.70 18.74
N PRO A 151 1.09 -7.64 17.47
CA PRO A 151 1.83 -6.89 16.47
C PRO A 151 2.04 -5.47 16.99
N THR A 152 3.29 -5.00 16.95
CA THR A 152 3.60 -3.61 17.28
C THR A 152 2.97 -2.73 16.23
N PHE A 153 2.19 -1.74 16.65
CA PHE A 153 1.68 -0.72 15.75
C PHE A 153 2.85 0.17 15.27
N PRO A 154 2.92 0.51 13.97
CA PRO A 154 1.99 0.16 12.90
C PRO A 154 2.14 -1.30 12.46
N PHE A 155 1.03 -1.94 12.10
CA PHE A 155 1.02 -3.35 11.73
C PHE A 155 1.93 -3.61 10.49
N PRO A 156 2.52 -4.82 10.34
CA PRO A 156 3.35 -5.14 9.19
C PRO A 156 2.58 -4.98 7.87
N ARG A 157 3.23 -4.50 6.80
CA ARG A 157 2.61 -4.29 5.48
C ARG A 157 3.51 -4.78 4.37
N LEU A 158 2.90 -5.38 3.36
CA LEU A 158 3.56 -5.92 2.18
C LEU A 158 3.41 -5.03 0.94
N TRP A 159 2.48 -4.07 1.01
CA TRP A 159 2.40 -2.96 0.08
C TRP A 159 3.23 -1.80 0.62
N GLN A 160 3.70 -0.95 -0.30
CA GLN A 160 4.40 0.29 0.02
C GLN A 160 3.52 1.47 -0.40
N PRO A 161 3.51 2.57 0.36
CA PRO A 161 2.87 3.81 -0.07
C PRO A 161 3.59 4.38 -1.29
N ASP A 162 2.99 5.38 -1.93
CA ASP A 162 3.70 6.17 -2.92
C ASP A 162 4.90 6.90 -2.28
N PRO A 163 6.10 6.90 -2.92
CA PRO A 163 7.28 7.52 -2.33
C PRO A 163 7.14 9.02 -2.02
N MET A 164 6.30 9.76 -2.76
CA MET A 164 6.01 11.15 -2.44
C MET A 164 5.29 11.28 -1.10
N VAL A 165 4.33 10.37 -0.84
CA VAL A 165 3.58 10.35 0.43
C VAL A 165 4.51 10.01 1.60
N GLU A 166 5.31 8.96 1.46
CA GLU A 166 6.23 8.49 2.52
C GLU A 166 7.37 9.45 2.81
N ARG A 167 8.09 9.89 1.77
CA ARG A 167 9.40 10.53 1.94
C ARG A 167 9.34 12.05 1.98
N ILE A 168 8.23 12.63 1.53
CA ILE A 168 8.11 14.08 1.37
C ILE A 168 6.92 14.60 2.17
N LEU A 169 5.71 14.13 1.87
CA LEU A 169 4.48 14.66 2.47
C LEU A 169 4.42 14.36 3.97
N LEU A 170 4.63 13.11 4.39
CA LEU A 170 4.57 12.73 5.81
C LEU A 170 5.56 13.53 6.68
N PRO A 171 6.87 13.65 6.36
CA PRO A 171 7.78 14.49 7.12
C PRO A 171 7.33 15.96 7.24
N LEU A 172 6.82 16.54 6.15
CA LEU A 172 6.32 17.93 6.15
C LEU A 172 5.11 18.10 7.08
N LEU A 173 4.18 17.15 7.06
CA LEU A 173 3.00 17.17 7.94
C LEU A 173 3.40 17.10 9.42
N ILE A 174 4.34 16.21 9.77
CA ILE A 174 4.86 16.09 11.14
C ILE A 174 5.55 17.38 11.57
N GLN A 175 6.40 17.96 10.71
CA GLN A 175 7.13 19.20 11.00
C GLN A 175 6.17 20.38 11.21
N ASN A 176 5.18 20.54 10.32
CA ASN A 176 4.20 21.61 10.40
C ASN A 176 3.38 21.53 11.70
N HIS A 177 2.94 20.33 12.07
CA HIS A 177 2.19 20.10 13.31
C HIS A 177 3.01 20.45 14.56
N LYS A 178 4.27 20.01 14.64
CA LYS A 178 5.18 20.33 15.75
C LYS A 178 5.43 21.84 15.88
N THR A 179 5.53 22.54 14.75
CA THR A 179 5.76 23.99 14.72
C THR A 179 4.54 24.75 15.23
N GLN A 180 3.33 24.39 14.76
CA GLN A 180 2.08 25.03 15.19
C GLN A 180 1.82 24.86 16.69
N HIS A 181 2.00 23.65 17.23
CA HIS A 181 1.83 23.41 18.66
C HIS A 181 2.82 24.17 19.54
N SER A 182 4.02 24.46 19.04
CA SER A 182 5.00 25.25 19.79
C SER A 182 4.55 26.71 19.92
N VAL A 183 3.95 27.27 18.86
CA VAL A 183 3.40 28.64 18.84
C VAL A 183 2.16 28.74 19.73
N GLU A 184 1.23 27.79 19.64
CA GLU A 184 -0.02 27.79 20.44
C GLU A 184 0.23 27.64 21.94
N LYS A 185 1.24 26.85 22.35
CA LYS A 185 1.63 26.74 23.77
C LYS A 185 2.09 28.07 24.38
N HIS A 186 2.51 29.03 23.55
CA HIS A 186 2.92 30.37 23.98
C HIS A 186 1.76 31.38 23.92
N GLN A 187 0.61 31.00 23.32
CA GLN A 187 -0.61 31.81 23.20
C GLN A 187 -1.78 31.11 23.93
N ILE A 188 -1.59 30.75 25.20
CA ILE A 188 -2.69 30.23 26.02
C ILE A 188 -3.54 31.40 26.50
N GLN A 189 -4.64 31.68 25.79
CA GLN A 189 -5.95 32.03 26.34
C GLN A 189 -6.91 32.33 25.19
N HIS A 190 -8.06 31.64 25.18
CA HIS A 190 -9.21 31.82 24.27
C HIS A 190 -9.13 31.12 22.90
N THR A 191 -9.31 29.80 22.87
CA THR A 191 -10.33 29.12 22.05
C THR A 191 -10.30 27.62 22.34
N ASN A 192 -11.43 27.04 22.76
CA ASN A 192 -11.56 25.63 23.13
C ASN A 192 -11.68 24.68 21.91
N GLN A 193 -11.19 25.09 20.75
CA GLN A 193 -11.34 24.33 19.51
C GLN A 193 -10.00 23.72 19.12
N LYS A 194 -9.77 22.45 19.48
CA LYS A 194 -8.65 21.68 18.93
C LYS A 194 -8.82 21.58 17.41
N SER A 195 -7.99 22.27 16.64
CA SER A 195 -7.96 22.11 15.18
C SER A 195 -7.11 20.89 14.83
N GLY A 196 -7.75 19.73 14.63
CA GLY A 196 -7.07 18.53 14.17
C GLY A 196 -6.48 18.70 12.76
N LEU A 197 -5.52 17.84 12.38
CA LEU A 197 -5.01 17.79 11.00
C LEU A 197 -6.03 17.12 10.10
N HIS A 198 -6.70 17.87 9.22
CA HIS A 198 -7.58 17.27 8.20
C HIS A 198 -6.81 17.14 6.87
N ILE A 199 -6.66 15.91 6.39
CA ILE A 199 -5.85 15.57 5.21
C ILE A 199 -6.74 14.82 4.21
N LEU A 200 -6.68 15.19 2.93
CA LEU A 200 -7.50 14.59 1.88
C LEU A 200 -6.64 13.83 0.86
N ASP A 201 -6.96 12.57 0.61
CA ASP A 201 -6.42 11.78 -0.51
C ASP A 201 -7.44 11.78 -1.65
N LEU A 202 -7.13 12.49 -2.74
CA LEU A 202 -8.00 12.69 -3.89
C LEU A 202 -7.77 11.57 -4.90
N ALA A 203 -8.84 10.80 -5.18
CA ALA A 203 -8.82 9.56 -5.96
C ALA A 203 -8.05 8.42 -5.27
N SER A 204 -8.23 8.33 -3.95
CA SER A 204 -7.56 7.40 -3.02
C SER A 204 -7.63 5.90 -3.37
N GLY A 205 -8.55 5.47 -4.23
CA GLY A 205 -8.68 4.08 -4.63
C GLY A 205 -8.84 3.12 -3.47
N SER A 206 -7.89 2.19 -3.30
CA SER A 206 -7.95 1.21 -2.20
C SER A 206 -7.66 1.80 -0.82
N GLY A 207 -7.32 3.09 -0.72
CA GLY A 207 -7.05 3.77 0.55
C GLY A 207 -5.78 3.30 1.24
N ARG A 208 -4.76 2.85 0.48
CA ARG A 208 -3.47 2.40 1.02
C ARG A 208 -2.64 3.57 1.54
N ASP A 209 -2.52 4.64 0.76
CA ASP A 209 -1.82 5.84 1.19
C ASP A 209 -2.52 6.53 2.37
N VAL A 210 -3.86 6.51 2.40
CA VAL A 210 -4.66 6.89 3.59
C VAL A 210 -4.25 6.08 4.82
N ALA A 211 -4.20 4.75 4.67
CA ALA A 211 -3.87 3.87 5.78
C ALA A 211 -2.44 4.09 6.28
N PHE A 212 -1.48 4.18 5.36
CA PHE A 212 -0.09 4.48 5.66
C PHE A 212 0.02 5.79 6.45
N LEU A 213 -0.57 6.85 5.91
CA LEU A 213 -0.40 8.18 6.48
C LEU A 213 -1.02 8.28 7.88
N ALA A 214 -2.21 7.71 8.08
CA ALA A 214 -2.86 7.67 9.39
C ALA A 214 -2.02 6.88 10.43
N GLU A 215 -1.47 5.73 10.03
CA GLU A 215 -0.61 4.92 10.89
C GLU A 215 0.65 5.66 11.35
N GLU A 216 1.34 6.30 10.40
CA GLU A 216 2.57 7.02 10.71
C GLU A 216 2.33 8.29 11.53
N LEU A 217 1.21 8.99 11.28
CA LEU A 217 0.84 10.16 12.08
C LEU A 217 0.52 9.77 13.53
N VAL A 218 -0.22 8.67 13.76
CA VAL A 218 -0.48 8.15 15.10
C VAL A 218 0.83 7.74 15.79
N THR A 219 1.72 7.06 15.07
CA THR A 219 3.04 6.65 15.57
C THR A 219 3.91 7.85 15.94
N ALA A 220 3.79 8.96 15.19
CA ALA A 220 4.44 10.23 15.48
C ALA A 220 3.80 11.03 16.63
N GLY A 221 2.75 10.51 17.27
CA GLY A 221 2.04 11.14 18.39
C GLY A 221 0.94 12.13 17.96
N ILE A 222 0.53 12.12 16.69
CA ILE A 222 -0.47 13.03 16.10
C ILE A 222 -1.81 12.31 15.98
N SER A 223 -2.41 11.98 17.12
CA SER A 223 -3.63 11.16 17.19
C SER A 223 -4.93 11.92 16.84
N ASP A 224 -4.89 13.25 16.79
CA ASP A 224 -6.00 14.13 16.43
C ASP A 224 -6.06 14.43 14.92
N SER A 225 -5.29 13.69 14.11
CA SER A 225 -5.35 13.74 12.66
C SER A 225 -6.56 12.97 12.12
N ARG A 226 -7.09 13.46 11.00
CA ARG A 226 -8.16 12.84 10.21
C ARG A 226 -7.73 12.78 8.75
N VAL A 227 -7.46 11.58 8.25
CA VAL A 227 -7.09 11.32 6.85
C VAL A 227 -8.31 10.79 6.11
N VAL A 228 -8.76 11.50 5.07
CA VAL A 228 -9.99 11.20 4.34
C VAL A 228 -9.66 10.74 2.92
N GLY A 229 -10.02 9.50 2.60
CA GLY A 229 -9.99 9.00 1.24
C GLY A 229 -11.20 9.48 0.44
N ILE A 230 -10.98 10.09 -0.72
CA ILE A 230 -12.03 10.51 -1.64
C ILE A 230 -11.94 9.69 -2.93
N ASP A 231 -13.02 9.03 -3.33
CA ASP A 231 -13.08 8.31 -4.60
C ASP A 231 -14.53 8.21 -5.11
N HIS A 232 -14.74 8.30 -6.43
CA HIS A 232 -16.06 8.20 -7.03
C HIS A 232 -16.64 6.77 -6.98
N ARG A 233 -15.76 5.76 -6.87
CA ARG A 233 -16.14 4.34 -6.80
C ARG A 233 -16.66 3.94 -5.43
N TYR A 234 -16.37 4.73 -4.40
CA TYR A 234 -16.88 4.47 -3.06
C TYR A 234 -18.40 4.42 -3.11
N ASN A 235 -18.97 3.31 -2.68
CA ASN A 235 -20.40 3.11 -2.51
C ASN A 235 -20.58 2.19 -1.29
N GLU A 236 -21.79 1.74 -0.97
CA GLU A 236 -22.01 0.88 0.20
C GLU A 236 -21.03 -0.30 0.26
N LYS A 237 -20.80 -0.99 -0.86
CA LYS A 237 -19.92 -2.15 -0.93
C LYS A 237 -18.44 -1.77 -0.87
N GLU A 238 -17.96 -0.91 -1.78
CA GLU A 238 -16.55 -0.51 -1.85
C GLU A 238 -16.11 0.23 -0.58
N THR A 239 -16.99 1.06 -0.01
CA THR A 239 -16.70 1.81 1.22
C THR A 239 -16.56 0.88 2.42
N ILE A 240 -17.38 -0.18 2.51
CA ILE A 240 -17.23 -1.19 3.56
C ILE A 240 -15.86 -1.86 3.45
N ILE A 241 -15.42 -2.25 2.26
CA ILE A 241 -14.11 -2.92 2.07
C ILE A 241 -12.97 -2.04 2.58
N VAL A 242 -12.98 -0.75 2.23
CA VAL A 242 -11.93 0.21 2.62
C VAL A 242 -11.99 0.52 4.13
N ARG A 243 -13.19 0.74 4.69
CA ARG A 243 -13.36 0.97 6.13
C ARG A 243 -12.97 -0.24 6.96
N ASP A 244 -13.32 -1.44 6.51
CA ASP A 244 -12.93 -2.69 7.17
C ASP A 244 -11.41 -2.85 7.13
N PHE A 245 -10.77 -2.46 6.03
CA PHE A 245 -9.31 -2.41 5.94
C PHE A 245 -8.71 -1.48 6.98
N TRP A 246 -9.13 -0.20 7.03
CA TRP A 246 -8.63 0.75 8.02
C TRP A 246 -8.91 0.31 9.47
N ASN A 247 -10.06 -0.32 9.71
CA ASN A 247 -10.39 -0.88 11.02
C ASN A 247 -9.44 -2.02 11.43
N ARG A 248 -9.14 -2.95 10.51
CA ARG A 248 -8.13 -4.01 10.76
C ARG A 248 -6.73 -3.46 11.01
N ARG A 249 -6.43 -2.29 10.45
CA ARG A 249 -5.18 -1.55 10.64
C ARG A 249 -5.18 -0.69 11.92
N GLY A 250 -6.26 -0.68 12.70
CA GLY A 250 -6.34 0.03 13.98
C GLY A 250 -6.42 1.56 13.88
N ILE A 251 -6.82 2.09 12.72
CA ILE A 251 -6.82 3.53 12.42
C ILE A 251 -8.23 4.07 12.10
N LYS A 252 -9.27 3.32 12.44
CA LYS A 252 -10.68 3.68 12.16
C LYS A 252 -11.03 5.10 12.61
N ASP A 253 -10.55 5.49 13.79
CA ASP A 253 -10.87 6.79 14.38
C ASP A 253 -10.10 7.94 13.70
N GLN A 254 -9.03 7.64 12.97
CA GLN A 254 -8.21 8.59 12.22
C GLN A 254 -8.57 8.64 10.74
N THR A 255 -9.40 7.72 10.23
CA THR A 255 -9.72 7.65 8.80
C THR A 255 -11.20 7.86 8.47
N ASP A 256 -11.48 8.56 7.38
CA ASP A 256 -12.82 8.58 6.75
C ASP A 256 -12.76 8.34 5.25
N SER A 257 -13.93 8.09 4.67
CA SER A 257 -14.13 7.88 3.25
C SER A 257 -15.26 8.75 2.75
N LEU A 258 -15.06 9.44 1.63
CA LEU A 258 -16.10 10.22 0.96
C LEU A 258 -16.29 9.74 -0.48
N LYS A 259 -17.52 9.35 -0.83
CA LYS A 259 -17.90 9.16 -2.22
C LYS A 259 -18.04 10.52 -2.90
N LEU A 260 -17.18 10.80 -3.86
CA LEU A 260 -17.29 12.01 -4.65
C LEU A 260 -16.69 11.84 -6.04
N ASP A 261 -17.45 12.28 -7.05
CA ASP A 261 -16.90 12.46 -8.39
C ASP A 261 -16.13 13.78 -8.46
N LEU A 262 -14.81 13.65 -8.48
CA LEU A 262 -13.87 14.76 -8.59
C LEU A 262 -13.92 15.48 -9.95
N SER A 263 -14.74 15.00 -10.90
CA SER A 263 -15.07 15.71 -12.13
C SER A 263 -16.15 16.78 -11.91
N ASN A 264 -16.89 16.73 -10.79
CA ASN A 264 -17.92 17.70 -10.43
C ASN A 264 -17.49 18.55 -9.22
N LEU A 265 -16.74 19.62 -9.50
CA LEU A 265 -16.18 20.51 -8.47
C LEU A 265 -17.24 21.19 -7.59
N GLN A 266 -18.47 21.40 -8.09
CA GLN A 266 -19.54 22.02 -7.30
C GLN A 266 -19.96 21.16 -6.11
N ASN A 267 -19.83 19.84 -6.20
CA ASN A 267 -20.14 18.94 -5.10
C ASN A 267 -19.02 18.92 -4.06
N LEU A 268 -17.78 19.14 -4.48
CA LEU A 268 -16.62 19.18 -3.61
C LEU A 268 -16.72 20.35 -2.62
N ASP A 269 -17.09 21.54 -3.09
CA ASP A 269 -17.27 22.73 -2.24
C ASP A 269 -18.41 22.61 -1.23
N LYS A 270 -19.43 21.79 -1.52
CA LYS A 270 -20.56 21.56 -0.62
C LYS A 270 -20.22 20.58 0.50
N LEU A 271 -19.36 19.61 0.22
CA LEU A 271 -19.11 18.47 1.11
C LEU A 271 -17.84 18.64 1.94
N VAL A 272 -16.87 19.42 1.44
CA VAL A 272 -15.59 19.63 2.09
C VAL A 272 -15.57 21.00 2.77
N LYS A 273 -15.32 21.00 4.08
CA LYS A 273 -15.04 22.23 4.83
C LYS A 273 -13.59 22.63 4.61
N TRP A 274 -13.32 23.29 3.49
CA TRP A 274 -11.97 23.65 3.05
C TRP A 274 -11.13 24.41 4.08
N ARG A 275 -11.78 25.24 4.91
CA ARG A 275 -11.13 25.99 5.99
C ARG A 275 -10.40 25.12 7.03
N ASP A 276 -10.77 23.85 7.13
CA ASP A 276 -10.18 22.92 8.10
C ASP A 276 -9.06 22.07 7.46
N VAL A 277 -8.94 22.06 6.13
CA VAL A 277 -8.00 21.22 5.38
C VAL A 277 -6.58 21.75 5.53
N LYS A 278 -5.67 20.89 6.00
CA LYS A 278 -4.24 21.19 6.15
C LYS A 278 -3.39 20.60 5.03
N ALA A 279 -3.87 19.52 4.42
CA ALA A 279 -3.24 18.98 3.23
C ALA A 279 -4.22 18.27 2.31
N LEU A 280 -3.88 18.25 1.03
CA LEU A 280 -4.52 17.44 0.01
C LEU A 280 -3.45 16.83 -0.89
N PHE A 281 -3.66 15.59 -1.31
CA PHE A 281 -2.73 14.95 -2.24
C PHE A 281 -3.45 14.02 -3.21
N CYS A 282 -2.79 13.71 -4.33
CA CYS A 282 -3.25 12.68 -5.26
C CYS A 282 -2.07 11.90 -5.85
N VAL A 283 -2.29 10.60 -6.06
CA VAL A 283 -1.31 9.66 -6.64
C VAL A 283 -1.88 9.07 -7.92
N ARG A 284 -1.11 9.17 -9.02
CA ARG A 284 -1.45 8.68 -10.37
C ARG A 284 -2.83 9.13 -10.85
N PHE A 285 -3.25 10.33 -10.43
CA PHE A 285 -4.53 10.92 -10.77
C PHE A 285 -4.34 12.34 -11.31
N TRP A 286 -4.84 12.55 -12.52
CA TRP A 286 -4.76 13.83 -13.20
C TRP A 286 -6.12 14.29 -13.71
N LYS A 287 -6.55 15.44 -13.19
CA LYS A 287 -7.74 16.19 -13.62
C LYS A 287 -7.37 17.67 -13.69
N PRO A 288 -7.03 18.19 -14.88
CA PRO A 288 -6.54 19.57 -15.04
C PRO A 288 -7.40 20.61 -14.34
N GLU A 289 -8.72 20.54 -14.51
CA GLU A 289 -9.66 21.51 -13.93
C GLU A 289 -9.66 21.49 -12.39
N LEU A 290 -9.53 20.31 -11.77
CA LEU A 290 -9.43 20.20 -10.31
C LEU A 290 -8.13 20.80 -9.82
N VAL A 291 -7.00 20.44 -10.43
CA VAL A 291 -5.68 20.92 -9.99
C VAL A 291 -5.53 22.42 -10.24
N LYS A 292 -6.06 22.92 -11.35
CA LYS A 292 -6.16 24.36 -11.62
C LYS A 292 -7.03 25.07 -10.59
N SER A 293 -8.16 24.48 -10.21
CA SER A 293 -9.02 25.03 -9.16
C SER A 293 -8.28 25.11 -7.82
N ILE A 294 -7.60 24.03 -7.42
CA ILE A 294 -6.75 24.01 -6.21
C ILE A 294 -5.71 25.14 -6.25
N ALA A 295 -5.00 25.27 -7.37
CA ALA A 295 -3.93 26.25 -7.50
C ALA A 295 -4.43 27.70 -7.44
N THR A 296 -5.61 27.98 -8.01
CA THR A 296 -6.03 29.36 -8.34
C THR A 296 -7.32 29.84 -7.66
N THR A 297 -8.38 29.03 -7.63
CA THR A 297 -9.72 29.50 -7.22
C THR A 297 -10.12 29.02 -5.84
N LEU A 298 -9.59 27.88 -5.39
CA LEU A 298 -10.04 27.24 -4.18
C LEU A 298 -9.53 27.98 -2.94
N VAL A 299 -10.47 28.35 -2.06
CA VAL A 299 -10.18 29.05 -0.80
C VAL A 299 -9.70 28.04 0.23
N LEU A 300 -8.39 27.80 0.21
CA LEU A 300 -7.67 26.98 1.18
C LEU A 300 -6.98 27.89 2.22
N PRO A 301 -6.83 27.44 3.47
CA PRO A 301 -6.04 28.17 4.47
C PRO A 301 -4.59 28.38 4.03
N SER A 302 -3.99 29.50 4.45
CA SER A 302 -2.53 29.67 4.38
C SER A 302 -1.83 28.51 5.11
N GLY A 303 -0.72 28.06 4.54
CA GLY A 303 0.06 26.91 5.02
C GLY A 303 -0.46 25.55 4.56
N THR A 304 -1.60 25.48 3.85
CA THR A 304 -2.11 24.22 3.27
C THR A 304 -1.08 23.61 2.32
N VAL A 305 -0.83 22.32 2.46
CA VAL A 305 0.10 21.57 1.59
C VAL A 305 -0.67 20.84 0.49
N PHE A 306 -0.20 20.96 -0.75
CA PHE A 306 -0.66 20.16 -1.87
C PHE A 306 0.45 19.23 -2.36
N GLY A 307 0.17 17.94 -2.49
CA GLY A 307 1.09 16.94 -3.05
C GLY A 307 0.52 16.24 -4.29
N LEU A 308 1.33 16.01 -5.30
CA LEU A 308 0.94 15.26 -6.49
C LEU A 308 2.09 14.35 -6.95
N SER A 309 1.80 13.06 -7.08
CA SER A 309 2.67 12.08 -7.72
C SER A 309 2.00 11.59 -8.99
N HIS A 310 2.54 11.88 -10.18
CA HIS A 310 1.88 11.52 -11.44
C HIS A 310 2.87 11.32 -12.59
N PHE A 311 2.43 10.68 -13.67
CA PHE A 311 3.26 10.49 -14.86
C PHE A 311 3.52 11.82 -15.57
N CYS A 312 4.77 12.03 -15.99
CA CYS A 312 5.18 13.23 -16.70
C CYS A 312 6.26 12.95 -17.73
N LYS A 313 6.48 13.90 -18.64
CA LYS A 313 7.66 13.91 -19.51
C LYS A 313 8.93 14.23 -18.71
N PRO A 314 10.08 13.59 -19.03
CA PRO A 314 11.35 13.82 -18.30
C PRO A 314 11.90 15.23 -18.50
N TYR A 315 11.64 15.84 -19.66
CA TYR A 315 11.96 17.23 -19.98
C TYR A 315 10.92 17.78 -20.95
N ARG A 316 10.86 19.11 -21.10
CA ARG A 316 9.90 19.78 -21.98
C ARG A 316 10.05 19.30 -23.42
N GLY A 317 8.96 18.85 -24.03
CA GLY A 317 8.95 18.36 -25.42
C GLY A 317 9.55 16.97 -25.62
N ALA A 318 9.92 16.25 -24.56
CA ALA A 318 10.30 14.84 -24.67
C ALA A 318 9.15 13.99 -25.25
N PRO A 319 9.44 12.93 -26.01
CA PRO A 319 8.42 11.98 -26.42
C PRO A 319 7.92 11.18 -25.20
N TRP A 320 6.73 10.58 -25.34
CA TRP A 320 6.19 9.61 -24.39
C TRP A 320 6.15 8.23 -25.03
N ASP A 321 7.19 7.43 -24.77
CA ASP A 321 7.40 6.13 -25.43
C ASP A 321 6.66 4.96 -24.76
N PHE A 322 5.67 5.25 -23.92
CA PHE A 322 4.87 4.23 -23.23
C PHE A 322 3.44 4.19 -23.78
N GLU A 323 2.90 2.98 -23.96
CA GLU A 323 1.51 2.80 -24.37
C GLU A 323 0.53 3.30 -23.29
N HIS A 324 0.90 3.13 -22.01
CA HIS A 324 0.05 3.43 -20.87
C HIS A 324 0.81 4.10 -19.70
N PRO A 325 0.27 5.19 -19.10
CA PRO A 325 -0.90 5.94 -19.54
C PRO A 325 -0.73 6.58 -20.94
N SER A 326 -1.83 7.07 -21.53
CA SER A 326 -1.73 7.76 -22.83
C SER A 326 -1.10 9.14 -22.65
N GLU A 327 -0.42 9.65 -23.68
CA GLU A 327 0.26 10.96 -23.64
C GLU A 327 -0.70 12.12 -23.28
N LYS A 328 -1.99 12.01 -23.59
CA LYS A 328 -3.00 13.04 -23.23
C LYS A 328 -3.29 13.12 -21.73
N THR A 329 -2.81 12.15 -20.96
CA THR A 329 -3.11 12.00 -19.54
C THR A 329 -1.88 12.13 -18.64
N ILE A 330 -0.72 12.47 -19.22
CA ILE A 330 0.51 12.78 -18.49
C ILE A 330 0.74 14.29 -18.48
N LEU A 331 1.65 14.73 -17.61
CA LEU A 331 2.05 16.13 -17.50
C LEU A 331 3.23 16.47 -18.41
N GLU A 332 3.27 17.73 -18.87
CA GLU A 332 4.53 18.34 -19.29
C GLU A 332 5.43 18.60 -18.08
N ARG A 333 6.76 18.63 -18.28
CA ARG A 333 7.75 18.66 -17.17
C ARG A 333 7.52 19.80 -16.16
N ASP A 334 7.23 21.00 -16.65
CA ASP A 334 7.14 22.22 -15.83
C ASP A 334 5.71 22.67 -15.54
N GLU A 335 4.71 21.93 -16.03
CA GLU A 335 3.29 22.33 -16.01
C GLU A 335 2.80 22.68 -14.59
N LEU A 336 3.17 21.87 -13.60
CA LEU A 336 2.79 22.13 -12.21
C LEU A 336 3.52 23.33 -11.61
N SER A 337 4.78 23.55 -11.97
CA SER A 337 5.54 24.70 -11.44
C SER A 337 5.01 26.02 -11.98
N GLU A 338 4.65 26.04 -13.26
CA GLU A 338 4.00 27.19 -13.89
C GLU A 338 2.63 27.45 -13.26
N LEU A 339 1.82 26.40 -13.08
CA LEU A 339 0.47 26.50 -12.53
C LEU A 339 0.43 26.98 -11.06
N PHE A 340 1.38 26.52 -10.24
CA PHE A 340 1.45 26.89 -8.82
C PHE A 340 2.34 28.12 -8.57
N SER A 341 2.92 28.72 -9.61
CA SER A 341 3.72 29.93 -9.46
C SER A 341 2.91 31.09 -8.86
N GLY A 342 3.53 31.89 -7.99
CA GLY A 342 2.94 33.09 -7.42
C GLY A 342 2.27 32.90 -6.06
N ALA A 343 1.16 32.16 -5.96
CA ALA A 343 0.40 32.02 -4.70
C ALA A 343 0.87 30.87 -3.79
N TRP A 344 1.76 30.02 -4.31
CA TRP A 344 2.29 28.86 -3.59
C TRP A 344 3.81 28.88 -3.56
N ASN A 345 4.36 28.37 -2.47
CA ASN A 345 5.77 28.07 -2.33
C ASN A 345 6.01 26.60 -2.73
N ILE A 346 6.77 26.36 -3.79
CA ILE A 346 7.08 25.01 -4.26
C ILE A 346 8.16 24.42 -3.35
N LEU A 347 7.81 23.37 -2.61
CA LEU A 347 8.69 22.71 -1.64
C LEU A 347 9.45 21.54 -2.26
N HIS A 348 8.87 20.90 -3.28
CA HIS A 348 9.48 19.77 -3.97
C HIS A 348 8.96 19.67 -5.41
N ASN A 349 9.86 19.36 -6.36
CA ASN A 349 9.54 19.20 -7.78
C ASN A 349 10.61 18.35 -8.49
N GLU A 350 10.65 17.05 -8.18
CA GLU A 350 11.67 16.15 -8.70
C GLU A 350 11.06 15.04 -9.58
N ILE A 351 11.90 14.54 -10.49
CA ILE A 351 11.59 13.36 -11.29
C ILE A 351 11.83 12.11 -10.47
N ALA A 352 10.90 11.18 -10.55
CA ALA A 352 10.99 9.84 -10.00
C ALA A 352 10.69 8.79 -11.07
N MET A 353 11.01 7.53 -10.76
CA MET A 353 10.74 6.40 -11.63
C MET A 353 9.67 5.52 -11.00
N ASP A 354 8.63 5.22 -11.76
CA ASP A 354 7.63 4.23 -11.40
C ASP A 354 8.27 2.85 -11.27
N SER A 355 7.98 2.17 -10.15
CA SER A 355 8.49 0.83 -9.85
C SER A 355 8.02 -0.25 -10.82
N ASP A 356 6.88 -0.06 -11.49
CA ASP A 356 6.28 -1.11 -12.32
C ASP A 356 6.98 -1.24 -13.69
N HIS A 357 7.20 -0.11 -14.38
CA HIS A 357 7.68 -0.11 -15.77
C HIS A 357 8.82 0.89 -16.02
N GLY A 358 9.37 1.52 -14.97
CA GLY A 358 10.37 2.57 -15.14
C GLY A 358 9.83 3.79 -15.86
N ARG A 359 8.53 4.05 -15.74
CA ARG A 359 7.90 5.25 -16.31
C ARG A 359 8.30 6.48 -15.51
N THR A 360 8.57 7.56 -16.21
CA THR A 360 8.87 8.84 -15.58
C THR A 360 7.65 9.37 -14.84
N MET A 361 7.86 9.77 -13.59
CA MET A 361 6.88 10.43 -12.74
C MET A 361 7.44 11.74 -12.21
N ILE A 362 6.56 12.67 -11.85
CA ILE A 362 6.87 13.86 -11.08
C ILE A 362 6.38 13.65 -9.65
N HIS A 363 7.24 13.94 -8.68
CA HIS A 363 6.82 14.20 -7.31
C HIS A 363 6.81 15.71 -7.13
N PHE A 364 5.63 16.27 -6.88
CA PHE A 364 5.42 17.69 -6.72
C PHE A 364 4.78 17.96 -5.36
N VAL A 365 5.33 18.89 -4.58
CA VAL A 365 4.73 19.36 -3.34
C VAL A 365 4.86 20.88 -3.25
N ALA A 366 3.77 21.55 -2.94
CA ALA A 366 3.73 22.99 -2.74
C ALA A 366 2.92 23.36 -1.48
N GLN A 367 3.21 24.53 -0.91
CA GLN A 367 2.52 25.06 0.26
C GLN A 367 1.91 26.42 -0.06
N LYS A 368 0.64 26.62 0.28
CA LYS A 368 -0.07 27.88 0.05
C LYS A 368 0.50 28.98 0.95
N MET A 369 0.87 30.13 0.38
CA MET A 369 1.49 31.22 1.15
C MET A 369 0.46 32.11 1.86
N THR A 370 -0.64 32.43 1.20
CA THR A 370 -1.68 33.34 1.70
C THR A 370 -3.07 32.77 1.52
#